data_AF-A0A3L9GA65-F1
#
_entry.id   AF-A0A3L9GA65-F1
#
_cell.length_a   1.000
_cell.length_b   1.000
_cell.length_c   1.000
_cell.angle_alpha   90.00
_cell.angle_beta   90.00
_cell.angle_gamma   90.00
#
_symmetry.space_group_name_H-M   'P 1'
#
loop_
_entity.id
_entity.type
_entity.pdbx_description
1 polymer ?
#
loop_
_entity_poly.entity_id
_entity_poly.type
_entity_poly.pdbx_seq_one_letter_code
_entity_poly.pdbx_strand_id
1 'polypeptide(L)'
;GYTPAVARDENVWFASSLDEAARLACLLSRVTARRNAIAPVSSGFICGLYTGGTLAAEAAGLLAGHLGVEADDTHHHGMMLDADGHQIIDLGDDFYTVGRPHPMIDPALRNQLIADLGAKPQVRVLLLDVVIGFGATADPAASLVSAWQKACAARSDSQPLYAIATVTGTERDPQCRSQQIATLEDAGIAVVSSLPEATLL
;
A
#
# COMPACT_ATOMS: atom_id res chain seq x y z
N GLY A 1 -24.42 1.54 24.52
CA GLY A 1 -24.26 2.28 23.26
C GLY A 1 -25.23 1.72 22.24
N TYR A 2 -25.55 2.50 21.21
CA TYR A 2 -26.24 1.98 20.02
C TYR A 2 -25.21 1.25 19.14
N THR A 3 -25.51 0.03 18.71
CA THR A 3 -24.68 -0.70 17.75
C THR A 3 -25.26 -0.46 16.37
N PRO A 4 -24.52 0.16 15.44
CA PRO A 4 -25.02 0.45 14.11
C PRO A 4 -25.17 -0.83 13.29
N ALA A 5 -26.10 -0.83 12.32
CA ALA A 5 -26.32 -1.96 11.43
C ALA A 5 -25.15 -2.19 10.46
N VAL A 6 -24.46 -1.11 10.08
CA VAL A 6 -23.26 -1.11 9.23
C VAL A 6 -22.20 -0.19 9.83
N ALA A 7 -20.92 -0.48 9.59
CA ALA A 7 -19.82 0.36 10.07
C ALA A 7 -19.67 1.66 9.26
N ARG A 8 -20.08 1.64 7.98
CA ARG A 8 -19.99 2.75 7.04
C ARG A 8 -21.18 2.75 6.09
N ASP A 9 -21.69 3.93 5.78
CA ASP A 9 -22.68 4.19 4.73
C ASP A 9 -22.22 5.42 3.94
N GLU A 10 -21.86 5.23 2.67
CA GLU A 10 -21.23 6.24 1.80
C GLU A 10 -20.03 6.96 2.47
N ASN A 11 -20.20 8.23 2.86
CA ASN A 11 -19.21 9.08 3.52
C ASN A 11 -19.41 9.16 5.05
N VAL A 12 -20.38 8.44 5.60
CA VAL A 12 -20.71 8.41 7.03
C VAL A 12 -20.09 7.18 7.68
N TRP A 13 -19.32 7.40 8.75
CA TRP A 13 -18.73 6.34 9.57
C TRP A 13 -19.43 6.30 10.92
N PHE A 14 -19.90 5.12 11.32
CA PHE A 14 -20.61 4.94 12.59
C PHE A 14 -19.67 4.47 13.68
N ALA A 15 -19.90 4.93 14.91
CA ALA A 15 -19.15 4.54 16.09
C ALA A 15 -20.11 4.29 17.26
N SER A 16 -19.72 3.40 18.16
CA SER A 16 -20.52 2.97 19.32
C SER A 16 -20.00 3.54 20.65
N SER A 17 -18.81 4.14 20.64
CA SER A 17 -18.18 4.82 21.79
C SER A 17 -17.49 6.13 21.40
N LEU A 18 -17.26 7.00 22.39
CA LEU A 18 -16.63 8.31 22.17
C LEU A 18 -15.17 8.20 21.68
N ASP A 19 -14.39 7.27 22.26
CA ASP A 19 -13.00 7.03 21.86
C ASP A 19 -12.91 6.48 20.43
N GLU A 20 -13.78 5.51 20.08
CA GLU A 20 -13.88 4.97 18.73
C GLU A 20 -14.21 6.07 17.71
N ALA A 21 -15.19 6.93 18.03
CA ALA A 21 -15.57 8.06 17.18
C ALA A 21 -14.38 9.02 16.97
N ALA A 22 -13.61 9.31 18.04
CA ALA A 22 -12.43 10.17 17.95
C ALA A 22 -11.33 9.54 17.08
N ARG A 23 -11.05 8.23 17.25
CA ARG A 23 -10.05 7.51 16.44
C ARG A 23 -10.41 7.51 14.95
N LEU A 24 -11.67 7.27 14.62
CA LEU A 24 -12.19 7.33 13.25
C LEU A 24 -12.08 8.75 12.69
N ALA A 25 -12.48 9.78 13.45
CA ALA A 25 -12.37 11.16 13.04
C ALA A 25 -10.91 11.56 12.75
N CYS A 26 -9.96 11.15 13.60
CA CYS A 26 -8.54 11.39 13.37
C CYS A 26 -8.01 10.67 12.11
N LEU A 27 -8.44 9.42 11.87
CA LEU A 27 -8.09 8.68 10.65
C LEU A 27 -8.59 9.42 9.39
N LEU A 28 -9.88 9.75 9.35
CA LEU A 28 -10.49 10.45 8.22
C LEU A 28 -9.86 11.83 8.00
N SER A 29 -9.51 12.53 9.09
CA SER A 29 -8.82 13.81 9.04
C SER A 29 -7.44 13.70 8.40
N ARG A 30 -6.61 12.72 8.81
CA ARG A 30 -5.27 12.49 8.22
C ARG A 30 -5.35 12.17 6.73
N VAL A 31 -6.25 11.26 6.36
CA VAL A 31 -6.46 10.88 4.95
C VAL A 31 -6.90 12.09 4.12
N THR A 32 -7.91 12.83 4.58
CA THR A 32 -8.42 14.02 3.89
C THR A 32 -7.35 15.10 3.76
N ALA A 33 -6.60 15.37 4.85
CA ALA A 33 -5.54 16.36 4.83
C ALA A 33 -4.44 16.02 3.82
N ARG A 34 -4.00 14.75 3.78
CA ARG A 34 -2.95 14.31 2.86
C ARG A 34 -3.45 14.30 1.41
N ARG A 35 -4.67 13.81 1.15
CA ARG A 35 -5.30 13.87 -0.19
C ARG A 35 -5.41 15.31 -0.69
N ASN A 36 -5.81 16.25 0.16
CA ASN A 36 -5.92 17.66 -0.20
C ASN A 36 -4.55 18.31 -0.48
N ALA A 37 -3.51 17.92 0.26
CA ALA A 37 -2.14 18.39 0.02
C ALA A 37 -1.56 17.86 -1.30
N ILE A 38 -1.90 16.62 -1.67
CA ILE A 38 -1.51 16.01 -2.96
C ILE A 38 -2.28 16.62 -4.12
N ALA A 39 -3.56 16.92 -3.93
CA ALA A 39 -4.49 17.45 -4.94
C ALA A 39 -4.46 16.66 -6.27
N PRO A 40 -4.87 15.36 -6.26
CA PRO A 40 -4.76 14.50 -7.42
C PRO A 40 -5.55 15.05 -8.62
N VAL A 41 -4.87 15.19 -9.76
CA VAL A 41 -5.37 15.88 -10.96
C VAL A 41 -6.09 14.96 -11.97
N SER A 42 -6.00 13.64 -11.79
CA SER A 42 -6.58 12.65 -12.70
C SER A 42 -6.89 11.34 -11.99
N SER A 43 -7.94 10.64 -12.46
CA SER A 43 -8.33 9.31 -11.98
C SER A 43 -7.42 8.21 -12.55
N GLY A 44 -7.53 7.03 -11.95
CA GLY A 44 -6.96 5.79 -12.47
C GLY A 44 -6.83 4.76 -11.35
N PHE A 45 -5.96 3.76 -11.54
CA PHE A 45 -6.00 2.52 -10.78
C PHE A 45 -4.98 2.46 -9.64
N ILE A 46 -5.28 1.57 -8.69
CA ILE A 46 -4.41 1.20 -7.58
C ILE A 46 -3.69 -0.09 -7.96
N CYS A 47 -2.40 -0.16 -7.69
CA CYS A 47 -1.61 -1.39 -7.78
C CYS A 47 -0.88 -1.61 -6.45
N GLY A 48 -1.25 -2.65 -5.71
CA GLY A 48 -0.54 -3.11 -4.52
C GLY A 48 0.46 -4.18 -4.88
N LEU A 49 1.73 -3.95 -4.53
CA LEU A 49 2.81 -4.91 -4.73
C LEU A 49 3.35 -5.31 -3.35
N TYR A 50 2.76 -6.34 -2.76
CA TYR A 50 3.06 -6.76 -1.40
C TYR A 50 4.08 -7.90 -1.34
N THR A 51 4.83 -7.97 -0.24
CA THR A 51 5.82 -9.03 0.01
C THR A 51 5.40 -10.00 1.11
N GLY A 52 4.51 -9.59 2.02
CA GLY A 52 3.90 -10.45 3.03
C GLY A 52 2.45 -10.79 2.68
N GLY A 53 2.15 -12.07 2.48
CA GLY A 53 0.83 -12.51 2.04
C GLY A 53 -0.33 -12.11 2.95
N THR A 54 -0.18 -12.18 4.28
CA THR A 54 -1.23 -11.71 5.20
C THR A 54 -1.51 -10.21 5.05
N LEU A 55 -0.47 -9.41 4.83
CA LEU A 55 -0.62 -7.96 4.62
C LEU A 55 -1.31 -7.67 3.29
N ALA A 56 -0.99 -8.45 2.25
CA ALA A 56 -1.64 -8.38 0.94
C ALA A 56 -3.13 -8.73 1.04
N ALA A 57 -3.47 -9.82 1.72
CA ALA A 57 -4.86 -10.27 1.91
C ALA A 57 -5.69 -9.27 2.74
N GLU A 58 -5.14 -8.73 3.83
CA GLU A 58 -5.85 -7.70 4.62
C GLU A 58 -6.04 -6.41 3.81
N ALA A 59 -5.02 -5.96 3.09
CA ALA A 59 -5.13 -4.78 2.22
C ALA A 59 -6.18 -4.99 1.11
N ALA A 60 -6.24 -6.18 0.52
CA ALA A 60 -7.25 -6.55 -0.47
C ALA A 60 -8.67 -6.48 0.09
N GLY A 61 -8.92 -7.10 1.26
CA GLY A 61 -10.24 -7.07 1.89
C GLY A 61 -10.67 -5.66 2.30
N LEU A 62 -9.76 -4.85 2.84
CA LEU A 62 -10.04 -3.45 3.18
C LEU A 62 -10.36 -2.62 1.94
N LEU A 63 -9.56 -2.75 0.88
CA LEU A 63 -9.77 -2.01 -0.37
C LEU A 63 -11.07 -2.45 -1.06
N ALA A 64 -11.37 -3.75 -1.09
CA ALA A 64 -12.62 -4.28 -1.62
C ALA A 64 -13.83 -3.67 -0.90
N GLY A 65 -13.79 -3.61 0.44
CA GLY A 65 -14.81 -2.94 1.26
C GLY A 65 -14.94 -1.44 0.99
N HIS A 66 -13.84 -0.74 0.66
CA HIS A 66 -13.89 0.68 0.28
C HIS A 66 -14.48 0.92 -1.12
N LEU A 67 -14.28 -0.02 -2.05
CA LEU A 67 -14.78 0.04 -3.42
C LEU A 67 -16.20 -0.52 -3.56
N GLY A 68 -16.68 -1.29 -2.57
CA GLY A 68 -17.99 -1.97 -2.63
C GLY A 68 -17.98 -3.16 -3.59
N VAL A 69 -16.83 -3.83 -3.72
CA VAL A 69 -16.63 -5.02 -4.54
C VAL A 69 -16.37 -6.24 -3.66
N GLU A 70 -16.66 -7.43 -4.18
CA GLU A 70 -16.31 -8.68 -3.50
C GLU A 70 -14.81 -8.95 -3.67
N ALA A 71 -14.13 -9.37 -2.60
CA ALA A 71 -12.78 -9.90 -2.71
C ALA A 71 -12.84 -11.29 -3.39
N ASP A 72 -11.88 -11.61 -4.25
CA ASP A 72 -11.84 -12.90 -4.93
C ASP A 72 -11.33 -13.98 -3.96
N ASP A 73 -12.21 -14.82 -3.44
CA ASP A 73 -11.87 -15.90 -2.52
C ASP A 73 -10.82 -16.87 -3.05
N THR A 74 -10.67 -17.00 -4.37
CA THR A 74 -9.78 -17.98 -4.99
C THR A 74 -8.32 -17.54 -5.01
N HIS A 75 -8.06 -16.23 -4.91
CA HIS A 75 -6.74 -15.59 -4.82
C HIS A 75 -5.67 -16.24 -5.74
N HIS A 76 -6.05 -16.57 -6.98
CA HIS A 76 -5.25 -17.44 -7.84
C HIS A 76 -3.91 -16.77 -8.21
N HIS A 77 -2.79 -17.49 -8.04
CA HIS A 77 -1.43 -17.02 -8.35
C HIS A 77 -1.04 -15.70 -7.64
N GLY A 78 -1.36 -15.58 -6.36
CA GLY A 78 -1.03 -14.40 -5.56
C GLY A 78 -1.84 -13.14 -5.89
N MET A 79 -2.83 -13.20 -6.78
CA MET A 79 -3.72 -12.07 -7.05
C MET A 79 -4.75 -11.94 -5.93
N MET A 80 -4.53 -10.99 -5.01
CA MET A 80 -5.36 -10.82 -3.82
C MET A 80 -6.65 -10.02 -4.08
N LEU A 81 -6.61 -9.12 -5.06
CA LEU A 81 -7.76 -8.36 -5.55
C LEU A 81 -7.53 -8.03 -7.02
N ASP A 82 -8.53 -8.23 -7.86
CA ASP A 82 -8.58 -7.70 -9.23
C ASP A 82 -10.00 -7.22 -9.55
N ALA A 83 -10.25 -5.93 -9.35
CA ALA A 83 -11.59 -5.35 -9.49
C ALA A 83 -11.51 -3.94 -10.07
N ASP A 84 -12.28 -3.67 -11.12
CA ASP A 84 -12.35 -2.36 -11.80
C ASP A 84 -10.97 -1.79 -12.20
N GLY A 85 -10.00 -2.67 -12.49
CA GLY A 85 -8.61 -2.32 -12.82
C GLY A 85 -7.71 -2.07 -11.61
N HIS A 86 -8.24 -2.05 -10.39
CA HIS A 86 -7.48 -2.03 -9.14
C HIS A 86 -6.96 -3.44 -8.82
N GLN A 87 -5.68 -3.52 -8.47
CA GLN A 87 -5.03 -4.80 -8.18
C GLN A 87 -4.28 -4.77 -6.86
N ILE A 88 -4.33 -5.86 -6.09
CA ILE A 88 -3.44 -6.13 -4.95
C ILE A 88 -2.79 -7.49 -5.19
N ILE A 89 -1.47 -7.55 -5.16
CA ILE A 89 -0.70 -8.74 -5.51
C ILE A 89 0.20 -9.13 -4.34
N ASP A 90 0.14 -10.39 -3.93
CA ASP A 90 1.14 -11.04 -3.07
C ASP A 90 2.26 -11.61 -3.94
N LEU A 91 3.42 -10.94 -3.91
CA LEU A 91 4.61 -11.40 -4.63
C LEU A 91 5.33 -12.55 -3.91
N GLY A 92 4.91 -12.89 -2.69
CA GLY A 92 5.42 -14.04 -1.92
C GLY A 92 4.89 -15.38 -2.41
N ASP A 93 3.81 -15.37 -3.20
CA ASP A 93 3.19 -16.57 -3.75
C ASP A 93 4.16 -17.38 -4.62
N ASP A 94 3.98 -18.71 -4.62
CA ASP A 94 4.81 -19.66 -5.38
C ASP A 94 4.90 -19.29 -6.86
N PHE A 95 3.83 -18.72 -7.44
CA PHE A 95 3.81 -18.27 -8.83
C PHE A 95 4.92 -17.26 -9.16
N TYR A 96 5.22 -16.36 -8.22
CA TYR A 96 6.23 -15.30 -8.39
C TYR A 96 7.63 -15.70 -7.91
N THR A 97 7.74 -16.78 -7.14
CA THR A 97 9.00 -17.23 -6.52
C THR A 97 9.64 -18.44 -7.21
N VAL A 98 9.06 -18.96 -8.30
CA VAL A 98 9.70 -20.02 -9.11
C VAL A 98 11.07 -19.58 -9.61
N GLY A 99 12.12 -20.25 -9.14
CA GLY A 99 13.52 -19.98 -9.54
C GLY A 99 14.09 -18.67 -9.00
N ARG A 100 13.46 -18.05 -7.99
CA ARG A 100 13.86 -16.77 -7.39
C ARG A 100 13.74 -16.83 -5.86
N PRO A 101 14.54 -16.05 -5.11
CA PRO A 101 14.33 -15.91 -3.67
C PRO A 101 12.98 -15.22 -3.36
N HIS A 102 12.43 -15.49 -2.18
CA HIS A 102 11.23 -14.80 -1.69
C HIS A 102 11.44 -13.27 -1.66
N PRO A 103 10.43 -12.45 -2.03
CA PRO A 103 10.60 -11.00 -2.21
C PRO A 103 10.95 -10.22 -0.94
N MET A 104 10.68 -10.78 0.25
CA MET A 104 11.14 -10.19 1.52
C MET A 104 12.67 -10.27 1.68
N ILE A 105 13.32 -11.24 1.03
CA ILE A 105 14.77 -11.48 1.11
C ILE A 105 15.46 -10.73 -0.04
N ASP A 106 14.97 -10.93 -1.26
CA ASP A 106 15.50 -10.31 -2.48
C ASP A 106 14.43 -9.41 -3.13
N PRO A 107 14.62 -8.07 -3.14
CA PRO A 107 13.62 -7.15 -3.66
C PRO A 107 13.66 -7.02 -5.19
N ALA A 108 14.52 -7.74 -5.91
CA ALA A 108 14.77 -7.53 -7.34
C ALA A 108 13.50 -7.60 -8.19
N LEU A 109 12.66 -8.63 -8.00
CA LEU A 109 11.41 -8.78 -8.74
C LEU A 109 10.46 -7.60 -8.47
N ARG A 110 10.21 -7.29 -7.19
CA ARG A 110 9.33 -6.20 -6.80
C ARG A 110 9.82 -4.87 -7.35
N ASN A 111 11.10 -4.58 -7.21
CA ASN A 111 11.70 -3.33 -7.69
C ASN A 111 11.62 -3.21 -9.21
N GLN A 112 11.78 -4.31 -9.94
CA GLN A 112 11.56 -4.31 -11.40
C GLN A 112 10.09 -3.99 -11.72
N LEU A 113 9.13 -4.65 -11.06
CA LEU A 113 7.70 -4.39 -11.28
C LEU A 113 7.31 -2.95 -10.94
N ILE A 114 7.87 -2.38 -9.88
CA ILE A 114 7.69 -0.96 -9.53
C ILE A 114 8.21 -0.07 -10.66
N ALA A 115 9.44 -0.28 -11.14
CA ALA A 115 10.02 0.51 -12.22
C ALA A 115 9.19 0.41 -13.51
N ASP A 116 8.68 -0.78 -13.83
CA ASP A 116 7.84 -1.03 -15.01
C ASP A 116 6.49 -0.30 -14.95
N LEU A 117 6.03 0.12 -13.76
CA LEU A 117 4.87 1.02 -13.66
C LEU A 117 5.12 2.34 -14.39
N GLY A 118 6.35 2.76 -14.66
CA GLY A 118 6.64 3.91 -15.51
C GLY A 118 5.94 3.85 -16.87
N ALA A 119 5.78 2.65 -17.44
CA ALA A 119 5.09 2.42 -18.71
C ALA A 119 3.57 2.17 -18.58
N LYS A 120 3.00 2.27 -17.37
CA LYS A 120 1.57 2.00 -17.09
C LYS A 120 0.81 3.24 -16.62
N PRO A 121 0.66 4.28 -17.46
CA PRO A 121 0.08 5.58 -17.08
C PRO A 121 -1.22 5.53 -16.29
N GLN A 122 -2.06 4.52 -16.57
CA GLN A 122 -3.33 4.28 -15.92
C GLN A 122 -3.22 3.94 -14.42
N VAL A 123 -2.06 3.45 -13.95
CA VAL A 123 -1.80 3.23 -12.52
C VAL A 123 -1.39 4.56 -11.90
N ARG A 124 -2.17 5.03 -10.92
CA ARG A 124 -1.98 6.31 -10.25
C ARG A 124 -1.49 6.15 -8.81
N VAL A 125 -1.81 5.02 -8.17
CA VAL A 125 -1.44 4.74 -6.77
C VAL A 125 -0.74 3.38 -6.69
N LEU A 126 0.40 3.37 -6.01
CA LEU A 126 1.18 2.18 -5.66
C LEU A 126 1.09 1.94 -4.15
N LEU A 127 0.54 0.79 -3.74
CA LEU A 127 0.51 0.36 -2.33
C LEU A 127 1.65 -0.61 -2.03
N LEU A 128 2.31 -0.41 -0.89
CA LEU A 128 3.52 -1.13 -0.51
C LEU A 128 3.51 -1.50 0.98
N ASP A 129 3.97 -2.70 1.30
CA ASP A 129 4.50 -3.09 2.61
C ASP A 129 6.03 -3.03 2.62
N VAL A 130 6.63 -2.55 3.70
CA VAL A 130 8.07 -2.64 3.94
C VAL A 130 8.26 -3.43 5.22
N VAL A 131 8.55 -4.72 5.07
CA VAL A 131 8.77 -5.65 6.18
C VAL A 131 10.26 -5.74 6.46
N ILE A 132 10.66 -5.37 7.69
CA ILE A 132 12.06 -5.39 8.14
C ILE A 132 12.27 -6.39 9.28
N GLY A 133 13.50 -6.52 9.73
CA GLY A 133 13.93 -7.49 10.74
C GLY A 133 14.86 -8.55 10.19
N PHE A 134 15.15 -9.55 11.01
CA PHE A 134 16.04 -10.65 10.64
C PHE A 134 15.51 -11.43 9.44
N GLY A 135 16.39 -11.71 8.48
CA GLY A 135 16.05 -12.46 7.26
C GLY A 135 15.48 -11.60 6.12
N ALA A 136 15.12 -10.34 6.38
CA ALA A 136 14.73 -9.41 5.32
C ALA A 136 15.95 -8.74 4.67
N THR A 137 15.73 -8.04 3.55
CA THR A 137 16.74 -7.21 2.90
C THR A 137 17.38 -6.22 3.89
N ALA A 138 18.67 -5.94 3.72
CA ALA A 138 19.45 -5.07 4.62
C ALA A 138 19.00 -3.58 4.58
N ASP A 139 18.56 -3.08 3.42
CA ASP A 139 18.02 -1.73 3.28
C ASP A 139 16.93 -1.69 2.19
N PRO A 140 15.70 -2.14 2.51
CA PRO A 140 14.64 -2.21 1.53
C PRO A 140 14.20 -0.82 1.04
N ALA A 141 14.14 0.19 1.92
CA ALA A 141 13.68 1.53 1.58
C ALA A 141 14.50 2.18 0.46
N ALA A 142 15.84 2.15 0.55
CA ALA A 142 16.69 2.79 -0.46
C ALA A 142 16.47 2.18 -1.87
N SER A 143 16.40 0.85 -1.96
CA SER A 143 16.19 0.15 -3.23
C SER A 143 14.79 0.40 -3.81
N LEU A 144 13.77 0.47 -2.96
CA LEU A 144 12.39 0.76 -3.33
C LEU A 144 12.25 2.20 -3.84
N VAL A 145 12.84 3.17 -3.15
CA VAL A 145 12.88 4.58 -3.59
C VAL A 145 13.47 4.69 -4.98
N SER A 146 14.62 4.03 -5.23
CA SER A 146 15.25 4.05 -6.55
C SER A 146 14.34 3.47 -7.64
N ALA A 147 13.64 2.38 -7.37
CA ALA A 147 12.70 1.77 -8.30
C ALA A 147 11.50 2.68 -8.61
N TRP A 148 10.90 3.27 -7.58
CA TRP A 148 9.75 4.17 -7.74
C TRP A 148 10.15 5.47 -8.45
N GLN A 149 11.32 6.04 -8.16
CA GLN A 149 11.84 7.22 -8.87
C GLN A 149 12.06 6.95 -10.35
N LYS A 150 12.51 5.75 -10.75
CA LYS A 150 12.60 5.35 -12.17
C LYS A 150 11.22 5.33 -12.83
N ALA A 151 10.20 4.81 -12.13
CA ALA A 151 8.84 4.83 -12.63
C ALA A 151 8.33 6.27 -12.80
N CYS A 152 8.52 7.13 -11.80
CA CYS A 152 8.13 8.54 -11.85
C CYS A 152 8.85 9.31 -12.98
N ALA A 153 10.15 9.07 -13.18
CA ALA A 153 10.92 9.73 -14.24
C ALA A 153 10.43 9.38 -15.66
N ALA A 154 9.74 8.25 -15.84
CA ALA A 154 9.14 7.85 -17.10
C ALA A 154 7.71 8.39 -17.30
N ARG A 155 7.13 9.08 -16.31
CA ARG A 155 5.77 9.63 -16.36
C ARG A 155 5.77 11.12 -16.69
N SER A 156 4.69 11.60 -17.31
CA SER A 156 4.42 13.04 -17.43
C SER A 156 3.82 13.60 -16.14
N ASP A 157 3.92 14.91 -15.95
CA ASP A 157 3.33 15.63 -14.81
C ASP A 157 1.80 15.47 -14.70
N SER A 158 1.13 15.16 -15.82
CA SER A 158 -0.31 14.86 -15.86
C SER A 158 -0.67 13.43 -15.42
N GLN A 159 0.33 12.56 -15.28
CA GLN A 159 0.18 11.14 -14.94
C GLN A 159 1.14 10.69 -13.81
N PRO A 160 1.21 11.41 -12.67
CA PRO A 160 2.17 11.13 -11.58
C PRO A 160 1.84 9.86 -10.79
N LEU A 161 2.81 9.01 -10.49
CA LEU A 161 2.60 7.81 -9.68
C LEU A 161 2.76 8.12 -8.19
N TYR A 162 1.67 8.12 -7.42
CA TYR A 162 1.71 8.26 -5.97
C TYR A 162 2.06 6.92 -5.31
N ALA A 163 2.89 6.93 -4.28
CA ALA A 163 3.24 5.74 -3.52
C ALA A 163 2.84 5.89 -2.05
N ILE A 164 2.25 4.84 -1.49
CA ILE A 164 1.85 4.76 -0.09
C ILE A 164 2.45 3.48 0.49
N ALA A 165 3.17 3.61 1.61
CA ALA A 165 3.84 2.51 2.26
C ALA A 165 3.40 2.35 3.72
N THR A 166 3.34 1.10 4.17
CA THR A 166 3.32 0.74 5.59
C THR A 166 4.62 0.03 5.95
N VAL A 167 5.19 0.36 7.12
CA VAL A 167 6.41 -0.29 7.60
C VAL A 167 6.05 -1.25 8.74
N THR A 168 6.46 -2.51 8.61
CA THR A 168 6.27 -3.56 9.63
C THR A 168 7.63 -3.99 10.16
N GLY A 169 7.82 -3.82 11.47
CA GLY A 169 9.09 -4.00 12.16
C GLY A 169 9.30 -2.95 13.23
N THR A 170 10.47 -2.93 13.83
CA THR A 170 10.78 -2.23 15.07
C THR A 170 12.00 -1.34 14.95
N GLU A 171 12.15 -0.42 15.90
CA GLU A 171 13.30 0.48 15.98
C GLU A 171 14.63 -0.26 16.20
N ARG A 172 14.57 -1.49 16.74
CA ARG A 172 15.75 -2.30 17.08
C ARG A 172 16.11 -3.33 16.01
N ASP A 173 15.32 -3.43 14.94
CA ASP A 173 15.67 -4.29 13.82
C ASP A 173 16.94 -3.77 13.13
N PRO A 174 17.72 -4.66 12.46
CA PRO A 174 18.97 -4.28 11.80
C PRO A 174 18.85 -3.07 10.85
N GLN A 175 17.70 -2.92 10.20
CA GLN A 175 17.38 -1.87 9.24
C GLN A 175 16.91 -0.57 9.89
N CYS A 176 16.54 -0.59 11.19
CA CYS A 176 15.96 0.51 11.96
C CYS A 176 14.67 1.10 11.37
N ARG A 177 13.53 0.89 12.04
CA ARG A 177 12.22 1.37 11.58
C ARG A 177 12.21 2.87 11.25
N SER A 178 12.71 3.74 12.13
CA SER A 178 12.70 5.19 11.89
C SER A 178 13.50 5.61 10.66
N GLN A 179 14.66 4.99 10.41
CA GLN A 179 15.51 5.29 9.26
C GLN A 179 14.85 4.87 7.93
N GLN A 180 14.20 3.71 7.92
CA GLN A 180 13.45 3.24 6.75
C GLN A 180 12.27 4.17 6.45
N ILE A 181 11.52 4.59 7.47
CA ILE A 181 10.43 5.58 7.32
C ILE A 181 10.96 6.90 6.76
N ALA A 182 12.01 7.46 7.37
CA ALA A 182 12.58 8.74 6.94
C ALA A 182 13.04 8.69 5.47
N THR A 183 13.71 7.60 5.07
CA THR A 183 14.17 7.40 3.69
C THR A 183 13.02 7.43 2.68
N LEU A 184 11.88 6.81 3.02
CA LEU A 184 10.68 6.80 2.17
C LEU A 184 10.03 8.20 2.11
N GLU A 185 9.87 8.84 3.27
CA GLU A 185 9.22 10.16 3.37
C GLU A 185 10.05 11.26 2.69
N ASP A 186 11.37 11.26 2.84
CA ASP A 186 12.29 12.20 2.19
C ASP A 186 12.24 12.07 0.65
N ALA A 187 11.94 10.88 0.14
CA ALA A 187 11.72 10.66 -1.29
C ALA A 187 10.33 11.11 -1.76
N GLY A 188 9.40 11.44 -0.86
CA GLY A 188 8.02 11.81 -1.18
C GLY A 188 7.03 10.64 -1.19
N ILE A 189 7.41 9.47 -0.68
CA ILE A 189 6.50 8.34 -0.48
C ILE A 189 5.70 8.58 0.81
N ALA A 190 4.37 8.45 0.74
CA ALA A 190 3.53 8.60 1.91
C ALA A 190 3.65 7.37 2.82
N VAL A 191 4.23 7.55 4.00
CA VAL A 191 4.25 6.49 5.02
C VAL A 191 3.09 6.67 5.99
N VAL A 192 2.33 5.61 6.21
CA VAL A 192 1.22 5.56 7.18
C VAL A 192 1.37 4.38 8.12
N SER A 193 0.70 4.44 9.27
CA SER A 193 0.92 3.50 10.37
C SER A 193 0.07 2.23 10.32
N SER A 194 -0.88 2.13 9.39
CA SER A 194 -1.81 0.99 9.33
C SER A 194 -2.39 0.76 7.92
N LEU A 195 -2.78 -0.48 7.62
CA LEU A 195 -3.42 -0.86 6.35
C LEU A 195 -4.77 -0.15 6.11
N PRO A 196 -5.64 0.06 7.12
CA PRO A 196 -6.86 0.85 6.93
C PRO A 196 -6.61 2.28 6.47
N GLU A 197 -5.54 2.93 6.95
CA GLU A 197 -5.17 4.27 6.47
C GLU A 197 -4.58 4.21 5.05
N ALA A 198 -3.73 3.22 4.76
CA ALA A 198 -3.09 3.08 3.46
C ALA A 198 -4.09 2.83 2.32
N THR A 199 -5.10 1.98 2.57
CA THR A 199 -6.12 1.59 1.59
C THR A 199 -7.26 2.59 1.46
N LEU A 200 -7.35 3.57 2.37
CA LEU A 200 -8.36 4.64 2.32
C LEU A 200 -7.85 5.93 1.65
N LEU A 201 -6.52 6.13 1.63
CA LEU A 201 -5.85 7.31 1.09
C LEU A 201 -5.77 7.32 -0.44
#